data_AF-A0A255FY90-F1
#
_entry.id   AF-A0A255FY90-F1
#
_cell.length_a   1.000
_cell.length_b   1.000
_cell.length_c   1.000
_cell.angle_alpha   90.00
_cell.angle_beta   90.00
_cell.angle_gamma   90.00
#
_symmetry.space_group_name_H-M   'P 1'
#
loop_
_entity.id
_entity.type
_entity.pdbx_description
1 polymer ?
#
loop_
_entity_poly.entity_id
_entity_poly.type
_entity_poly.pdbx_seq_one_letter_code
_entity_poly.pdbx_strand_id
1 'polypeptide(L)' 'MVVDGHLETRELTRLRLDESSLWAALRGAGVCDLGEVALAVLEANGRISVLRTGQQIHPATLTGVRHSDELLRRLNPGRR' A
#
# COMPACT_ATOMS: atom_id res chain seq x y z
N MET A 1 -2.90 6.50 0.81
CA MET A 1 -2.53 5.07 0.75
C MET A 1 -1.73 4.72 1.99
N VAL A 2 -1.33 3.46 2.17
CA VAL A 2 -0.41 3.05 3.26
C VAL A 2 0.87 2.55 2.62
N VAL A 3 2.02 2.93 3.17
CA VAL A 3 3.33 2.42 2.75
C VAL A 3 4.21 2.25 3.98
N ASP A 4 4.76 1.05 4.16
CA ASP A 4 5.62 0.69 5.29
C ASP A 4 5.00 1.07 6.65
N GLY A 5 3.73 0.71 6.84
CA GLY A 5 2.96 1.05 8.04
C GLY A 5 2.59 2.52 8.23
N HIS A 6 2.94 3.40 7.30
CA HIS A 6 2.64 4.83 7.40
C HIS A 6 1.52 5.26 6.45
N LEU A 7 0.61 6.07 6.97
CA LEU A 7 -0.47 6.68 6.20
C LEU A 7 0.08 7.80 5.31
N GLU A 8 -0.05 7.63 4.00
CA GLU A 8 0.30 8.64 3.00
C GLU A 8 -0.90 9.58 2.77
N THR A 9 -1.09 10.54 3.69
CA THR A 9 -2.26 11.47 3.71
C THR A 9 -2.38 12.31 2.44
N ARG A 10 -1.24 12.70 1.84
CA ARG A 10 -1.23 13.41 0.54
C ARG A 10 -1.82 12.56 -0.58
N GLU A 11 -1.49 11.27 -0.61
CA GLU A 11 -2.04 10.34 -1.59
C GLU A 11 -3.51 10.04 -1.34
N LEU A 12 -3.96 9.92 -0.09
CA LEU A 12 -5.39 9.82 0.23
C LEU A 12 -6.17 11.01 -0.33
N THR A 13 -5.68 12.22 -0.09
CA THR A 13 -6.28 13.45 -0.60
C THR A 13 -6.34 13.45 -2.13
N ARG A 14 -5.24 13.09 -2.79
CA ARG A 14 -5.15 13.02 -4.26
C ARG A 14 -6.14 12.02 -4.85
N LEU A 15 -6.32 10.88 -4.18
CA LEU A 15 -7.22 9.81 -4.60
C LEU A 15 -8.67 10.04 -4.18
N ARG A 16 -8.97 11.12 -3.44
CA ARG A 16 -10.28 11.38 -2.81
C ARG A 16 -10.75 10.19 -1.96
N LEU A 17 -9.80 9.48 -1.36
CA LEU A 17 -10.05 8.34 -0.49
C LEU A 17 -9.99 8.81 0.96
N ASP A 18 -11.10 8.69 1.68
CA ASP A 18 -11.11 8.97 3.11
C ASP A 18 -10.50 7.81 3.92
N GLU A 19 -10.07 8.11 5.14
CA GLU A 19 -9.43 7.14 6.01
C GLU A 19 -10.39 6.01 6.47
N SER A 20 -11.70 6.26 6.57
CA SER A 20 -12.67 5.22 6.96
C SER A 20 -12.83 4.16 5.88
N SER A 21 -12.85 4.57 4.62
CA SER A 21 -12.86 3.67 3.45
C SER A 21 -11.59 2.82 3.38
N LEU A 22 -10.43 3.41 3.67
CA LEU A 22 -9.17 2.68 3.78
C LEU A 22 -9.25 1.61 4.89
N TRP A 23 -9.62 2.00 6.11
CA TRP A 23 -9.72 1.05 7.22
C TRP A 23 -10.77 -0.04 7.00
N ALA A 24 -11.88 0.26 6.31
CA ALA A 24 -12.86 -0.75 5.92
C ALA A 24 -12.23 -1.82 5.02
N ALA A 25 -11.42 -1.41 4.04
CA ALA A 25 -10.71 -2.34 3.18
C ALA A 25 -9.63 -3.14 3.93
N LEU A 26 -8.86 -2.49 4.82
CA LEU A 26 -7.87 -3.17 5.66
C LEU A 26 -8.52 -4.25 6.54
N ARG A 27 -9.64 -3.93 7.21
CA ARG A 27 -10.42 -4.91 7.97
C ARG A 27 -10.91 -6.06 7.08
N GLY A 28 -11.41 -5.73 5.88
CA GLY A 28 -11.83 -6.74 4.90
C GLY A 28 -10.70 -7.66 4.44
N ALA A 29 -9.45 -7.17 4.47
CA ALA A 29 -8.24 -7.94 4.20
C ALA A 29 -7.66 -8.64 5.44
N GLY A 30 -8.35 -8.59 6.58
CA GLY A 30 -7.91 -9.18 7.85
C GLY A 30 -6.68 -8.51 8.45
N VAL A 31 -6.51 -7.20 8.21
CA VAL A 31 -5.47 -6.36 8.80
C VAL A 31 -6.10 -5.51 9.90
N CYS A 32 -5.49 -5.51 11.09
CA CYS A 32 -5.94 -4.70 12.23
C CYS A 32 -4.92 -3.67 12.69
N ASP A 33 -3.67 -3.76 12.22
CA ASP A 33 -2.61 -2.80 12.52
C ASP A 33 -1.92 -2.32 11.23
N LEU A 34 -1.60 -1.02 11.14
CA LEU A 34 -0.93 -0.49 9.95
C LEU A 34 0.47 -1.08 9.76
N GLY A 35 1.18 -1.44 10.83
CA GLY A 35 2.49 -2.08 10.79
C GLY A 35 2.49 -3.44 10.10
N GLU A 36 1.32 -4.07 9.90
CA GLU A 36 1.18 -5.28 9.08
C GLU A 36 1.23 -4.99 7.56
N VAL A 37 1.13 -3.72 7.15
CA VAL A 37 0.97 -3.29 5.76
C VAL A 37 2.29 -2.75 5.20
N ALA A 38 2.86 -3.48 4.25
CA ALA A 38 3.96 -2.96 3.44
C ALA A 38 3.45 -1.94 2.41
N LEU A 39 2.31 -2.21 1.77
CA LEU A 39 1.71 -1.32 0.78
C LEU A 39 0.20 -1.54 0.67
N ALA A 40 -0.58 -0.47 0.63
CA ALA A 40 -1.99 -0.51 0.26
C ALA A 40 -2.25 0.36 -0.97
N VAL A 41 -2.66 -0.24 -2.10
CA VAL A 41 -2.85 0.40 -3.41
C VAL A 41 -4.33 0.51 -3.73
N LEU A 42 -4.78 1.69 -4.19
CA LEU A 42 -6.10 1.85 -4.80
C LEU A 42 -6.03 1.45 -6.28
N GLU A 43 -6.76 0.40 -6.63
CA GLU A 43 -6.84 -0.13 -7.99
C GLU A 43 -7.84 0.65 -8.86
N ALA A 44 -7.73 0.50 -10.18
CA ALA A 44 -8.63 1.16 -11.13
C ALA A 44 -10.12 0.78 -10.95
N ASN A 45 -10.40 -0.39 -10.37
CA ASN A 45 -11.75 -0.86 -10.05
C ASN A 45 -12.29 -0.34 -8.70
N GLY A 46 -11.55 0.54 -8.02
CA GLY A 46 -11.92 1.11 -6.72
C GLY A 46 -11.67 0.19 -5.53
N ARG A 47 -11.12 -1.01 -5.72
CA ARG A 47 -10.71 -1.88 -4.62
C ARG A 47 -9.33 -1.49 -4.10
N ILE A 48 -9.06 -1.83 -2.85
CA ILE A 48 -7.73 -1.67 -2.27
C ILE A 48 -7.06 -3.04 -2.20
N SER A 49 -5.92 -3.15 -2.85
CA SER A 49 -5.00 -4.29 -2.71
C SER A 49 -4.05 -4.02 -1.54
N VAL A 50 -3.75 -5.06 -0.76
CA VAL A 50 -2.86 -4.97 0.41
C VAL A 50 -1.72 -5.96 0.26
N LEU A 51 -0.49 -5.45 0.29
CA LEU A 51 0.74 -6.24 0.45
C LEU A 51 1.14 -6.20 1.93
N ARG A 52 1.35 -7.37 2.53
CA ARG A 52 1.73 -7.47 3.95
C ARG A 52 3.23 -7.36 4.14
N THR A 53 3.62 -6.86 5.31
CA THR A 53 5.02 -6.89 5.76
C THR A 53 5.55 -8.33 5.82
N GLY A 54 6.87 -8.49 5.66
CA GLY A 54 7.55 -9.80 5.69
C GLY A 54 7.40 -10.65 4.42
N GLN A 55 6.64 -10.21 3.42
CA GLN A 55 6.53 -10.89 2.13
C GLN A 55 7.57 -10.38 1.13
N GLN A 56 8.11 -11.27 0.30
CA GLN A 56 8.95 -10.85 -0.83
C GLN A 56 8.08 -10.14 -1.87
N ILE A 57 8.35 -8.85 -2.09
CA ILE A 57 7.62 -8.06 -3.09
C ILE A 57 8.30 -8.22 -4.45
N HIS A 58 7.62 -8.91 -5.36
CA HIS A 58 8.05 -8.99 -6.75
C HIS A 58 7.80 -7.64 -7.46
N PRO A 59 8.75 -7.09 -8.25
CA PRO A 59 8.59 -5.77 -8.87
C PRO A 59 7.30 -5.60 -9.68
N ALA A 60 6.86 -6.66 -10.37
CA ALA A 60 5.62 -6.63 -11.16
C ALA A 60 4.35 -6.31 -10.34
N THR A 61 4.36 -6.51 -9.02
CA THR A 61 3.24 -6.13 -8.14
C THR A 61 3.02 -4.61 -8.06
N LEU A 62 4.03 -3.81 -8.44
CA LEU A 62 3.94 -2.35 -8.47
C LEU A 62 3.64 -1.79 -9.87
N THR A 63 3.28 -2.66 -10.82
CA THR A 63 2.91 -2.22 -12.17
C THR A 63 1.72 -1.26 -12.10
N GLY A 64 1.87 -0.06 -12.69
CA GLY A 64 0.82 0.96 -12.66
C GLY A 64 0.74 1.76 -11.35
N VAL A 65 1.54 1.42 -10.33
CA VAL A 65 1.67 2.20 -9.10
C VAL A 65 2.60 3.39 -9.35
N ARG A 66 2.17 4.59 -8.93
CA ARG A 66 3.01 5.80 -9.06
C ARG A 66 4.27 5.68 -8.22
N HIS A 67 5.40 6.16 -8.76
CA HIS A 67 6.71 6.11 -8.11
C HIS A 67 7.13 4.67 -7.71
N SER A 68 6.78 3.68 -8.54
CA SER A 68 7.06 2.25 -8.29
C SER A 68 8.52 1.96 -7.98
N ASP A 69 9.47 2.64 -8.63
CA ASP A 69 10.91 2.41 -8.42
C ASP A 69 11.37 2.85 -7.03
N GLU A 70 10.89 4.01 -6.56
CA GLU A 70 11.18 4.51 -5.21
C GLU A 70 10.52 3.62 -4.15
N LEU A 71 9.24 3.27 -4.37
CA LEU A 71 8.51 2.35 -3.50
C LEU A 71 9.21 1.00 -3.42
N LEU A 72 9.67 0.45 -4.53
CA LEU A 72 10.36 -0.84 -4.54
C LEU A 72 11.65 -0.80 -3.72
N ARG A 73 12.43 0.28 -3.81
CA ARG A 73 13.65 0.47 -3.01
C ARG A 73 13.33 0.61 -1.53
N ARG A 74 12.28 1.36 -1.20
CA ARG A 74 11.84 1.57 0.18
C ARG A 74 11.36 0.28 0.83
N LEU A 75 10.62 -0.54 0.07
CA LEU A 75 10.06 -1.80 0.54
C LEU A 75 11.03 -2.99 0.45
N ASN A 76 12.12 -2.86 -0.32
CA ASN A 76 13.19 -3.87 -0.41
C ASN A 76 14.59 -3.26 -0.19
N PRO A 77 14.90 -2.73 1.00
CA PRO A 77 16.16 -2.02 1.26
C PRO A 77 17.42 -2.90 1.16
N GLY A 78 17.27 -4.24 1.14
CA GLY A 78 18.38 -5.21 1.11
C GLY A 78 18.74 -5.79 -0.26
N ARG A 79 18.05 -5.44 -1.35
CA ARG A 79 18.42 -5.89 -2.71
C ARG A 79 19.48 -4.95 -3.29
N ARG A 80 20.77 -5.29 -3.10
CA ARG A 80 21.89 -4.82 -3.93
C ARG A 80 22.20 -5.84 -5.01
#